data_AF-A0A2D9DIR1-F1
#
_entry.id   AF-A0A2D9DIR1-F1
#
_cell.length_a   1.000
_cell.length_b   1.000
_cell.length_c   1.000
_cell.angle_alpha   90.00
_cell.angle_beta   90.00
_cell.angle_gamma   90.00
#
_symmetry.space_group_name_H-M   'P 1'
#
loop_
_entity.id
_entity.type
_entity.pdbx_description
1 polymer ?
#
loop_
_entity_poly.entity_id
_entity_poly.type
_entity_poly.pdbx_seq_one_letter_code
_entity_poly.pdbx_strand_id
1 'polypeptide(L)' 'MPGTNRPKSVAQFDPSYPPEIHLISAWNASMEIEKDLHKEFDLFRVRGEWFDLNIRDLERLNNYMLKFERIKVL' A
#
# COMPACT_ATOMS: atom_id res chain seq x y z
N MET A 1 18.88 42.37 -4.68
CA MET A 1 19.56 41.34 -3.86
C MET A 1 18.93 39.99 -4.15
N PRO A 2 19.72 38.91 -4.18
CA PRO A 2 19.45 37.72 -4.99
C PRO A 2 18.28 36.90 -4.45
N GLY A 3 17.48 36.38 -5.40
CA GLY A 3 16.34 35.52 -5.15
C GLY A 3 16.73 34.30 -4.32
N THR A 4 15.85 33.92 -3.41
CA THR A 4 16.03 32.79 -2.51
C THR A 4 15.99 31.49 -3.31
N ASN A 5 17.17 30.94 -3.63
CA ASN A 5 17.32 29.56 -4.07
C ASN A 5 16.97 28.63 -2.90
N ARG A 6 15.69 28.31 -2.77
CA ARG A 6 15.25 27.16 -1.98
C ARG A 6 15.52 25.91 -2.84
N PRO A 7 16.37 24.96 -2.41
CA PRO A 7 16.60 23.76 -3.20
C PRO A 7 15.30 22.97 -3.33
N LYS A 8 14.83 22.81 -4.58
CA LYS A 8 13.72 21.92 -4.94
C LYS A 8 14.24 20.48 -4.95
N SER A 9 14.30 19.84 -3.79
CA SER A 9 14.53 18.39 -3.68
C SER A 9 13.26 17.68 -3.23
N VAL A 10 12.15 17.97 -3.89
CA VAL A 10 10.95 17.12 -3.86
C VAL A 10 10.69 16.81 -5.33
N ALA A 11 10.90 15.56 -5.74
CA ALA A 11 10.56 15.12 -7.08
C ALA A 11 9.10 15.50 -7.34
N GLN A 12 8.90 16.44 -8.27
CA GLN A 12 7.57 16.91 -8.63
C GLN A 12 6.94 15.81 -9.48
N PHE A 13 5.78 15.30 -9.07
CA PHE A 13 5.00 14.33 -9.84
C PHE A 13 4.84 14.86 -11.27
N ASP A 14 5.47 14.20 -12.25
CA ASP A 14 5.28 14.51 -13.67
C ASP A 14 4.10 13.69 -14.19
N PRO A 15 2.95 14.31 -14.46
CA PRO A 15 1.77 13.60 -14.96
C PRO A 15 2.01 12.93 -16.33
N SER A 16 3.10 13.29 -17.03
CA SER A 16 3.49 12.70 -18.32
C SER A 16 4.12 11.30 -18.18
N TYR A 17 4.56 10.93 -16.98
CA TYR A 17 5.14 9.62 -16.66
C TYR A 17 4.37 8.96 -15.52
N PRO A 18 3.24 8.30 -15.81
CA PRO A 18 2.52 7.58 -14.78
C PRO A 18 3.41 6.48 -14.18
N PRO A 19 3.27 6.17 -12.88
CA PRO A 19 3.99 5.07 -12.29
C PRO A 19 3.59 3.76 -12.97
N GLU A 20 4.55 2.87 -13.17
CA GLU A 20 4.27 1.52 -13.62
C GLU A 20 3.61 0.74 -12.47
N ILE A 21 2.43 0.17 -12.73
CA ILE A 21 1.66 -0.58 -11.75
C ILE A 21 1.59 -2.04 -12.21
N HIS A 22 2.05 -2.95 -11.36
CA HIS A 22 1.93 -4.38 -11.56
C HIS A 22 1.01 -4.98 -10.50
N LEU A 23 -0.01 -5.73 -10.95
CA LEU A 23 -0.84 -6.51 -10.04
C LEU A 23 -0.11 -7.80 -9.67
N ILE A 24 0.26 -7.93 -8.39
CA ILE A 24 0.93 -9.13 -7.87
C ILE A 24 -0.08 -10.20 -7.47
N SER A 25 -1.17 -9.80 -6.80
CA SER A 25 -2.21 -10.70 -6.31
C SER A 25 -3.53 -9.97 -6.05
N ALA A 26 -4.62 -10.72 -6.01
CA ALA A 26 -5.94 -10.24 -5.64
C ALA A 26 -6.70 -11.31 -4.86
N TRP A 27 -7.49 -10.91 -3.87
CA TRP A 27 -8.27 -11.81 -3.02
C TRP A 27 -9.73 -11.37 -2.97
N ASN A 28 -10.64 -12.33 -2.92
CA ASN A 28 -12.05 -12.05 -2.66
C ASN A 28 -12.30 -12.02 -1.14
N ALA A 29 -12.39 -10.83 -0.57
CA ALA A 29 -12.53 -10.58 0.86
C ALA A 29 -13.81 -9.78 1.17
N SER A 30 -14.33 -9.94 2.38
CA SER A 30 -15.45 -9.11 2.85
C SER A 30 -14.95 -7.73 3.31
N MET A 31 -15.87 -6.78 3.45
CA MET A 31 -15.54 -5.42 3.90
C MET A 31 -14.97 -5.40 5.33
N GLU A 32 -15.32 -6.37 6.18
CA GLU A 32 -14.75 -6.51 7.52
C GLU A 32 -13.25 -6.83 7.47
N ILE A 33 -12.86 -7.77 6.60
CA ILE A 33 -11.46 -8.16 6.40
C ILE A 33 -10.64 -6.98 5.87
N GLU A 34 -11.20 -6.21 4.93
CA GLU A 34 -10.58 -4.99 4.42
C GLU A 34 -10.33 -3.97 5.54
N LYS A 35 -11.32 -3.72 6.39
CA LYS A 35 -11.19 -2.80 7.53
C LYS A 35 -10.12 -3.26 8.52
N ASP A 36 -10.01 -4.55 8.75
CA ASP A 36 -9.01 -5.09 9.66
C ASP A 36 -7.60 -5.02 9.06
N LEU A 37 -7.45 -5.26 7.76
CA LEU A 37 -6.19 -5.03 7.03
C LEU A 37 -5.76 -3.56 7.10
N HIS A 38 -6.69 -2.62 6.88
CA HIS A 38 -6.37 -1.20 6.98
C HIS A 38 -5.90 -0.79 8.37
N LYS A 39 -6.44 -1.40 9.43
CA LYS A 39 -5.97 -1.16 10.79
C LYS A 39 -4.60 -1.80 11.05
N GLU A 40 -4.41 -3.04 10.59
CA GLU A 40 -3.17 -3.81 10.77
C GLU A 40 -1.96 -3.10 10.13
N PHE A 41 -2.17 -2.46 8.98
CA PHE A 41 -1.12 -1.75 8.23
C PHE A 41 -1.23 -0.21 8.30
N ASP A 42 -2.01 0.35 9.22
CA ASP A 42 -2.26 1.80 9.28
C ASP A 42 -0.96 2.62 9.44
N LEU A 43 0.04 2.07 10.15
CA LEU A 43 1.36 2.69 10.31
C LEU A 43 2.15 2.82 9.00
N PHE A 44 1.79 2.07 7.97
CA PHE A 44 2.42 2.08 6.64
C PHE A 44 1.59 2.88 5.62
N ARG A 45 0.47 3.47 6.03
CA ARG A 45 -0.40 4.24 5.14
C ARG A 45 0.31 5.50 4.65
N VAL A 46 0.40 5.65 3.33
CA VAL A 46 0.97 6.85 2.68
C VAL A 46 -0.15 7.82 2.33
N ARG A 47 -1.18 7.36 1.62
CA ARG A 47 -2.30 8.23 1.18
C ARG A 47 -3.50 7.40 0.72
N GLY A 48 -4.68 7.65 1.29
CA GLY A 48 -5.90 6.92 0.93
C GLY A 48 -5.71 5.42 1.14
N GLU A 49 -5.85 4.65 0.06
CA GLU A 49 -5.67 3.18 0.04
C GLU A 49 -4.27 2.73 -0.39
N TRP A 50 -3.28 3.64 -0.37
CA TRP A 50 -1.89 3.32 -0.67
C TRP A 50 -1.07 3.14 0.60
N PHE A 51 -0.35 2.02 0.68
CA PHE A 51 0.52 1.62 1.78
C PHE A 51 1.93 1.37 1.27
N ASP A 52 2.95 1.80 2.02
CA ASP A 52 4.36 1.53 1.72
C ASP A 52 4.82 0.26 2.46
N LEU A 53 4.73 -0.87 1.75
CA LEU A 53 4.99 -2.20 2.30
C LEU A 53 6.29 -2.76 1.73
N ASN A 54 7.15 -3.31 2.58
CA ASN A 54 8.31 -4.08 2.13
C ASN A 54 7.97 -5.56 1.97
N ILE A 55 8.93 -6.36 1.49
CA ILE A 55 8.75 -7.81 1.25
C ILE A 55 8.25 -8.56 2.48
N ARG A 56 8.72 -8.22 3.69
CA ARG A 56 8.29 -8.88 4.94
C ARG A 56 6.84 -8.51 5.28
N ASP A 57 6.43 -7.29 4.97
CA ASP A 57 5.04 -6.87 5.15
C ASP A 57 4.11 -7.58 4.15
N LEU A 58 4.58 -7.79 2.92
CA LEU A 58 3.87 -8.59 1.92
C LEU A 58 3.74 -10.07 2.35
N GLU A 59 4.78 -10.65 2.95
CA GLU A 59 4.69 -11.99 3.56
C GLU A 59 3.67 -12.02 4.70
N ARG A 60 3.63 -11.00 5.56
CA ARG A 60 2.63 -10.87 6.63
C ARG A 60 1.22 -10.74 6.07
N LEU A 61 1.02 -9.92 5.05
CA LEU A 61 -0.25 -9.75 4.33
C LEU A 61 -0.73 -11.08 3.74
N ASN A 62 0.16 -11.79 3.03
CA ASN A 62 -0.17 -13.09 2.45
C ASN A 62 -0.54 -14.11 3.53
N ASN A 63 0.23 -14.17 4.62
CA ASN A 63 -0.06 -15.05 5.76
C ASN A 63 -1.38 -14.69 6.45
N TYR A 64 -1.72 -13.40 6.54
CA TYR A 64 -3.01 -12.95 7.05
C TYR A 64 -4.13 -13.50 6.16
N MET A 65 -4.06 -13.25 4.85
CA MET A 65 -5.07 -13.71 3.88
C MET A 65 -5.23 -15.23 3.82
N LEU A 66 -4.14 -16.00 3.89
CA LEU A 66 -4.18 -17.47 3.94
C LEU A 66 -4.93 -18.00 5.17
N LYS A 67 -4.88 -17.29 6.31
CA LYS A 67 -5.68 -17.67 7.49
C LYS A 67 -7.18 -17.51 7.20
N PHE A 68 -7.58 -16.46 6.49
CA PHE A 68 -8.99 -16.27 6.11
C PHE A 68 -9.47 -17.28 5.09
N GLU A 69 -8.65 -17.61 4.10
CA GLU A 69 -9.01 -18.64 3.11
C GLU A 69 -9.23 -20.01 3.77
N ARG A 70 -8.40 -20.36 4.76
CA ARG A 70 -8.57 -21.61 5.53
C ARG A 70 -9.85 -21.64 6.37
N ILE A 71 -10.33 -20.49 6.84
CA ILE A 71 -11.58 -20.40 7.61
C ILE A 71 -12.82 -20.56 6.73
N LYS A 72 -12.75 -20.19 5.44
CA LYS A 72 -13.86 -20.38 4.48
C LYS A 72 -14.11 -21.83 4.06
N VAL A 73 -13.26 -22.78 4.47
CA VAL A 73 -13.32 -24.21 4.07
C VAL A 73 -13.91 -25.10 5.19
N LEU A 74 -14.51 -24.51 6.23
CA LEU A 74 -15.24 -25.23 7.29
C LEU A 74 -16.70 -24.75 7.33
#